data_AF-A0A954SI50-F1
#
_entry.id   AF-A0A954SI50-F1
#
_cell.length_a   1.000
_cell.length_b   1.000
_cell.length_c   1.000
_cell.angle_alpha   90.00
_cell.angle_beta   90.00
_cell.angle_gamma   90.00
#
_symmetry.space_group_name_H-M   'P 1'
#
loop_
_entity.id
_entity.type
_entity.pdbx_description
1 polymer ?
#
loop_
_entity_poly.entity_id
_entity_poly.type
_entity_poly.pdbx_seq_one_letter_code
_entity_poly.pdbx_strand_id
1 'polypeptide(L)'
;MKWFWCLFFALAPILAMAVSIASPGYGWWFPSEAASPLGQRIDDLFYMILMITTVTFIGTQIGLVYVLFKGARRTDADVNEKAWFS
;
A
#
# COMPACT_ATOMS: atom_id res chain seq x y z
N MET A 1 -14.52 -14.42 14.62
CA MET A 1 -13.40 -13.55 15.05
C MET A 1 -12.33 -13.34 13.97
N LYS A 2 -12.00 -14.33 13.13
CA LYS A 2 -10.89 -14.27 12.13
C LYS A 2 -11.07 -13.16 11.07
N TRP A 3 -12.30 -12.97 10.60
CA TRP A 3 -12.64 -11.98 9.59
C TRP A 3 -12.54 -10.53 10.08
N PHE A 4 -12.85 -10.29 11.36
CA PHE A 4 -12.67 -8.98 11.99
C PHE A 4 -11.20 -8.55 11.95
N TRP A 5 -10.28 -9.45 12.32
CA TRP A 5 -8.84 -9.17 12.25
C TRP A 5 -8.34 -8.97 10.82
N CYS A 6 -8.86 -9.74 9.87
CA CYS A 6 -8.51 -9.55 8.45
C CYS A 6 -8.92 -8.16 7.94
N LEU A 7 -10.13 -7.73 8.25
CA LEU A 7 -10.62 -6.40 7.87
C LEU A 7 -9.89 -5.28 8.60
N PHE A 8 -9.61 -5.45 9.90
CA PHE A 8 -8.86 -4.48 10.69
C PHE A 8 -7.45 -4.26 10.13
N PHE A 9 -6.73 -5.33 9.81
CA PHE A 9 -5.38 -5.22 9.23
C PHE A 9 -5.39 -4.78 7.77
N ALA A 10 -6.47 -5.04 7.02
CA ALA A 10 -6.63 -4.50 5.66
C ALA A 10 -7.02 -3.01 5.65
N LEU A 11 -7.63 -2.50 6.72
CA LEU A 11 -8.11 -1.12 6.78
C LEU A 11 -6.96 -0.10 6.77
N ALA A 12 -5.92 -0.33 7.57
CA ALA A 12 -4.75 0.57 7.62
C ALA A 12 -4.09 0.80 6.23
N PRO A 13 -3.78 -0.24 5.43
CA PRO A 13 -3.20 -0.03 4.11
C PRO A 13 -4.19 0.55 3.09
N ILE A 14 -5.48 0.26 3.20
CA ILE A 14 -6.51 0.90 2.36
C ILE A 14 -6.57 2.41 2.64
N LEU A 15 -6.52 2.82 3.92
CA LEU A 15 -6.47 4.22 4.30
C LEU A 15 -5.19 4.89 3.80
N ALA A 16 -4.04 4.22 3.93
CA ALA A 16 -2.78 4.74 3.41
C ALA A 16 -2.84 4.97 1.89
N MET A 17 -3.38 4.01 1.13
CA MET A 17 -3.61 4.17 -0.31
C MET A 17 -4.56 5.32 -0.63
N ALA A 18 -5.67 5.43 0.10
CA ALA A 18 -6.64 6.51 -0.09
C ALA A 18 -6.01 7.89 0.14
N VAL A 19 -5.22 8.04 1.22
CA VAL A 19 -4.49 9.27 1.53
C VAL A 19 -3.46 9.60 0.44
N SER A 20 -2.68 8.62 -0.01
CA SER A 20 -1.70 8.82 -1.09
C SER A 20 -2.36 9.27 -2.39
N ILE A 21 -3.48 8.66 -2.80
CA ILE A 21 -4.19 9.02 -4.04
C ILE A 21 -4.88 10.38 -3.93
N ALA A 22 -5.39 10.74 -2.74
CA ALA A 22 -6.07 12.00 -2.50
C ALA A 22 -5.11 13.19 -2.35
N SER A 23 -3.86 12.94 -1.93
CA SER A 23 -2.86 13.97 -1.65
C SER A 23 -2.64 15.05 -2.73
N PRO A 24 -2.63 14.76 -4.05
CA PRO A 24 -2.50 15.81 -5.07
C PRO A 24 -3.72 16.74 -5.13
N GLY A 25 -4.93 16.24 -4.85
CA GLY A 25 -6.16 17.05 -4.88
C GLY A 25 -6.31 18.01 -3.70
N TYR A 26 -5.61 17.74 -2.58
CA TYR A 26 -5.62 18.56 -1.37
C TYR A 26 -4.43 19.52 -1.26
N GLY A 27 -3.55 19.56 -2.27
CA GLY A 27 -2.36 20.41 -2.22
C GLY A 27 -1.35 19.98 -1.15
N TRP A 28 -1.33 18.70 -0.78
CA TRP A 28 -0.33 18.13 0.15
C TRP A 28 1.00 17.80 -0.52
N TRP A 29 1.11 18.12 -1.81
CA TRP A 29 2.33 18.00 -2.60
C TRP A 29 3.15 19.29 -2.53
N PHE A 30 4.30 19.32 -3.20
CA PHE A 30 5.11 20.53 -3.27
C PHE A 30 4.30 21.71 -3.84
N PRO A 31 4.59 22.95 -3.38
CA PRO A 31 3.94 24.16 -3.88
C PRO A 31 4.12 24.30 -5.40
N SER A 32 3.26 25.11 -6.03
CA SER A 32 3.34 25.41 -7.47
C SER A 32 4.69 26.01 -7.87
N GLU A 33 5.02 25.91 -9.16
CA GLU A 33 6.20 26.45 -9.85
C GLU A 33 7.48 26.60 -9.00
N ALA A 34 8.44 25.71 -9.25
CA ALA A 34 9.77 25.80 -8.67
C ALA A 34 10.39 27.19 -8.91
N ALA A 35 10.90 27.80 -7.84
CA ALA A 35 11.53 29.13 -7.88
C ALA A 35 12.85 29.19 -8.69
N SER A 36 13.37 28.03 -9.14
CA SER A 36 14.58 27.96 -9.95
C SER A 36 14.63 26.67 -10.80
N PRO A 37 15.44 26.65 -11.88
CA PRO A 37 15.66 25.44 -12.68
C PRO A 37 16.25 24.27 -11.87
N LEU A 38 17.00 24.57 -10.80
CA LEU A 38 17.50 23.55 -9.88
C LEU A 38 16.37 22.97 -9.03
N GLY A 39 15.47 23.82 -8.53
CA GLY A 39 14.26 23.40 -7.80
C GLY A 39 13.39 22.46 -8.62
N GLN A 40 13.21 22.76 -9.92
CA GLN A 40 12.40 21.91 -10.81
C GLN A 40 12.96 20.48 -10.92
N ARG A 41 14.28 20.33 -10.99
CA ARG A 41 14.92 18.99 -11.01
C ARG A 41 14.72 18.24 -9.69
N ILE A 42 14.68 18.95 -8.57
CA ILE A 42 14.44 18.35 -7.25
C ILE A 42 12.99 17.86 -7.16
N ASP A 43 12.04 18.68 -7.62
CA ASP A 43 10.62 18.33 -7.65
C ASP A 43 10.36 17.11 -8.54
N ASP A 44 10.95 17.08 -9.75
CA ASP A 44 10.86 15.93 -10.66
C ASP A 44 11.39 14.64 -10.02
N LEU A 45 12.55 14.71 -9.34
CA LEU A 45 13.12 13.57 -8.63
C LEU A 45 12.24 13.09 -7.48
N PHE A 46 11.65 14.01 -6.72
CA PHE A 46 10.70 13.67 -5.67
C PHE A 46 9.48 12.94 -6.23
N TYR A 47 8.87 13.45 -7.31
CA TYR A 47 7.70 12.81 -7.90
C TYR A 47 8.01 11.43 -8.50
N MET A 48 9.21 11.24 -9.07
CA MET A 48 9.66 9.93 -9.53
C MET A 48 9.74 8.91 -8.37
N ILE A 49 10.39 9.29 -7.26
CA ILE A 49 10.52 8.42 -6.07
C ILE A 49 9.14 8.16 -5.46
N LEU A 50 8.29 9.19 -5.37
CA LEU A 50 6.93 9.08 -4.86
C LEU A 50 6.12 8.07 -5.68
N MET A 51 6.23 8.09 -7.00
CA MET A 51 5.56 7.11 -7.86
C MET A 51 6.07 5.69 -7.59
N ILE A 52 7.39 5.47 -7.61
CA ILE A 52 7.99 4.14 -7.44
C ILE A 52 7.61 3.55 -6.07
N THR A 53 7.72 4.35 -5.02
CA THR A 53 7.39 3.92 -3.65
C THR A 53 5.90 3.63 -3.49
N THR A 54 5.02 4.47 -4.05
CA THR A 54 3.57 4.25 -4.03
C THR A 54 3.18 2.97 -4.75
N VAL A 55 3.72 2.70 -5.94
CA VAL A 55 3.45 1.46 -6.68
C VAL A 55 3.94 0.24 -5.92
N THR A 56 5.14 0.30 -5.35
CA THR A 56 5.72 -0.79 -4.55
C THR A 56 4.89 -1.05 -3.29
N PHE A 57 4.45 0.01 -2.62
CA PHE A 57 3.56 -0.07 -1.47
C PHE A 57 2.24 -0.76 -1.84
N ILE A 58 1.57 -0.33 -2.91
CA ILE A 58 0.32 -0.97 -3.38
C ILE A 58 0.55 -2.47 -3.66
N GLY A 59 1.63 -2.83 -4.35
CA GLY A 59 1.97 -4.22 -4.65
C GLY A 59 2.15 -5.07 -3.40
N THR A 60 2.87 -4.56 -2.41
CA THR A 60 3.06 -5.24 -1.11
C THR A 60 1.75 -5.41 -0.34
N GLN A 61 0.88 -4.39 -0.33
CA GLN A 61 -0.42 -4.49 0.33
C GLN A 61 -1.35 -5.51 -0.33
N ILE A 62 -1.38 -5.58 -1.66
CA ILE A 62 -2.13 -6.61 -2.38
C ILE A 62 -1.62 -8.00 -2.00
N GLY A 63 -0.30 -8.20 -1.94
CA GLY A 63 0.31 -9.46 -1.53
C GLY A 63 -0.07 -9.87 -0.11
N LEU A 64 -0.01 -8.94 0.85
CA LEU A 64 -0.38 -9.20 2.24
C LEU A 64 -1.86 -9.55 2.38
N VAL A 65 -2.75 -8.79 1.74
CA VAL A 65 -4.18 -9.05 1.72
C VAL A 65 -4.48 -10.43 1.12
N TYR A 66 -3.82 -10.80 0.02
CA TYR A 66 -3.96 -12.12 -0.59
C TYR A 66 -3.56 -13.25 0.36
N VAL A 67 -2.39 -13.14 1.01
CA VAL A 67 -1.91 -14.16 1.96
C VAL A 67 -2.85 -14.27 3.17
N LEU A 68 -3.32 -13.13 3.68
CA LEU A 68 -4.23 -13.07 4.82
C LEU A 68 -5.56 -13.77 4.52
N PHE A 69 -6.18 -13.50 3.36
CA PHE A 69 -7.41 -14.17 2.95
C PHE A 69 -7.20 -15.66 2.68
N LYS A 70 -6.08 -16.03 2.04
CA LYS A 70 -5.75 -17.43 1.77
C LYS A 70 -5.53 -18.20 3.08
N GLY A 71 -4.85 -17.60 4.06
CA GLY A 71 -4.65 -18.15 5.40
C GLY A 71 -5.97 -18.35 6.13
N ALA A 72 -6.81 -17.32 6.17
CA ALA A 72 -8.13 -17.39 6.82
C ALA A 72 -9.00 -18.52 6.26
N ARG A 73 -9.05 -18.69 4.92
CA ARG A 73 -9.82 -19.77 4.27
C ARG A 73 -9.27 -21.17 4.58
N ARG A 74 -7.95 -21.32 4.72
CA ARG A 74 -7.31 -22.60 5.08
C ARG A 74 -7.53 -23.00 6.53
N THR A 75 -7.74 -22.05 7.43
CA THR A 75 -8.08 -22.33 8.85
C THR A 75 -9.55 -22.72 9.05
N ASP A 76 -10.43 -22.52 8.05
CA ASP A 76 -11.84 -22.90 8.11
C ASP A 76 -12.10 -24.30 7.51
N ALA A 77 -11.26 -24.74 6.58
CA ALA A 77 -11.26 -26.11 6.13
C ALA A 77 -10.46 -26.95 7.14
N ASP A 78 -11.08 -27.98 7.72
CA ASP A 78 -10.41 -29.00 8.54
C ASP A 78 -9.37 -29.75 7.69
N VAL A 79 -8.23 -29.11 7.44
CA VAL A 79 -7.25 -29.56 6.48
C VAL A 79 -5.93 -29.74 7.21
N ASN A 80 -5.67 -31.01 7.52
CA ASN A 80 -4.37 -31.59 7.82
C ASN A 80 -3.44 -31.50 6.58
N GLU A 81 -3.29 -30.32 5.98
CA GLU A 81 -2.26 -30.05 4.97
C GLU A 81 -1.13 -29.31 5.68
N LYS A 82 -0.05 -30.03 5.92
CA LYS A 82 1.23 -29.41 6.26
C LYS A 82 1.59 -28.40 5.18
N ALA A 83 1.97 -27.20 5.60
CA ALA A 83 2.63 -26.26 4.69
C ALA A 83 3.85 -26.96 4.08
N TRP A 84 4.13 -26.76 2.79
CA TRP A 84 5.28 -27.39 2.11
C TRP A 84 6.63 -27.07 2.79
N PHE A 85 6.68 -26.04 3.63
CA PHE A 85 7.84 -25.62 4.39
C PHE A 85 7.79 -26.04 5.88
N SER A 86 6.84 -26.92 6.25
CA SER A 86 6.57 -27.40 7.61
C SER A 86 6.69 -28.92 7.73
#